data_AF-A0A2V8N441-F1
#
_entry.id   AF-A0A2V8N441-F1
#
_cell.length_a   1.000
_cell.length_b   1.000
_cell.length_c   1.000
_cell.angle_alpha   90.00
_cell.angle_beta   90.00
_cell.angle_gamma   90.00
#
_symmetry.space_group_name_H-M   'P 1'
#
loop_
_entity.id
_entity.type
_entity.pdbx_description
1 polymer ?
#
loop_
_entity_poly.entity_id
_entity_poly.type
_entity_poly.pdbx_seq_one_letter_code
_entity_poly.pdbx_strand_id
1 'polypeptide(L)'
;MAQEWPVSPHRIAASLGYANDGYLRRKFPDLCRAIGNKIAVQKAERLANMERFLTKALKEYPAPTLHDLGRRLGYSSSTCLQLHFPALCQQILAHRRAVRHEKIAEAKRTLQDLLLEVPAVSLRIASQRTGFSCLYLKELCPEECAALGSRYVRWRHESSERRKMDLFQDVRDAVGQLHDEGKCPTVKRVMSVLPTTACGNGKP
;
A
#
# COMPACT_ATOMS: atom_id res chain seq x y z
N MET A 1 -26.33 -36.98 23.58
CA MET A 1 -25.51 -36.31 22.55
C MET A 1 -26.42 -35.41 21.73
N ALA A 2 -26.58 -34.14 22.13
CA ALA A 2 -27.40 -33.19 21.39
C ALA A 2 -26.56 -32.64 20.23
N GLN A 3 -26.95 -32.91 18.98
CA GLN A 3 -26.36 -32.23 17.84
C GLN A 3 -26.71 -30.74 17.92
N GLU A 4 -25.69 -29.87 18.01
CA GLU A 4 -25.83 -28.40 18.08
C GLU A 4 -26.53 -27.81 16.83
N TRP A 5 -26.56 -28.57 15.72
CA TRP A 5 -27.11 -28.13 14.44
C TRP A 5 -28.23 -29.05 13.96
N PRO A 6 -29.43 -28.53 13.64
CA PRO A 6 -30.52 -29.33 13.09
C PRO A 6 -30.12 -29.83 11.70
N VAL A 7 -30.00 -31.14 11.59
CA VAL A 7 -29.72 -31.84 10.34
C VAL A 7 -30.98 -31.81 9.48
N SER A 8 -30.85 -31.53 8.17
CA SER A 8 -32.01 -31.48 7.29
C SER A 8 -32.75 -32.83 7.27
N PRO A 9 -34.08 -32.86 7.09
CA PRO A 9 -34.84 -34.10 6.98
C PRO A 9 -34.28 -35.04 5.90
N HIS A 10 -33.75 -34.49 4.81
CA HIS A 10 -33.03 -35.24 3.77
C HIS A 10 -31.77 -35.93 4.30
N ARG A 11 -30.92 -35.23 5.04
CA ARG A 11 -29.72 -35.84 5.63
C ARG A 11 -30.08 -36.89 6.69
N ILE A 12 -31.14 -36.66 7.45
CA ILE A 12 -31.67 -37.66 8.39
C ILE A 12 -32.14 -38.89 7.62
N ALA A 13 -32.91 -38.72 6.55
CA ALA A 13 -33.36 -39.81 5.67
C ALA A 13 -32.19 -40.64 5.14
N ALA A 14 -31.16 -39.95 4.61
CA ALA A 14 -29.97 -40.59 4.07
C ALA A 14 -29.20 -41.37 5.14
N SER A 15 -29.06 -40.81 6.36
CA SER A 15 -28.41 -41.50 7.48
C SER A 15 -29.16 -42.75 7.95
N LEU A 16 -30.47 -42.81 7.70
CA LEU A 16 -31.34 -43.95 8.00
C LEU A 16 -31.46 -44.94 6.83
N GLY A 17 -30.71 -44.75 5.74
CA GLY A 17 -30.71 -45.62 4.57
C GLY A 17 -31.84 -45.35 3.55
N TYR A 18 -32.60 -44.27 3.70
CA TYR A 18 -33.63 -43.88 2.72
C TYR A 18 -33.02 -43.07 1.57
N ALA A 19 -33.48 -43.34 0.34
CA ALA A 19 -33.05 -42.60 -0.85
C ALA A 19 -33.54 -41.13 -0.86
N ASN A 20 -34.65 -40.84 -0.19
CA ASN A 20 -35.20 -39.49 -0.07
C ASN A 20 -35.94 -39.27 1.26
N ASP A 21 -36.26 -38.02 1.59
CA ASP A 21 -37.04 -37.65 2.78
C ASP A 21 -38.55 -37.74 2.60
N GLY A 22 -39.05 -38.19 1.45
CA GLY A 22 -40.49 -38.29 1.17
C GLY A 22 -41.22 -39.18 2.18
N TYR A 23 -40.61 -40.30 2.56
CA TYR A 23 -41.17 -41.19 3.57
C TYR A 23 -41.29 -40.51 4.94
N LEU A 24 -40.25 -39.78 5.36
CA LEU A 24 -40.23 -39.03 6.62
C LEU A 24 -41.23 -37.87 6.61
N ARG A 25 -41.34 -37.15 5.49
CA ARG A 25 -42.33 -36.07 5.34
C ARG A 25 -43.76 -36.57 5.39
N ARG A 26 -44.04 -37.78 4.90
CA ARG A 26 -45.38 -38.39 4.95
C ARG A 26 -45.72 -38.93 6.34
N LYS A 27 -44.77 -39.60 7.00
CA LYS A 27 -44.99 -40.23 8.31
C LYS A 27 -44.90 -39.23 9.47
N PHE A 28 -44.06 -38.21 9.34
CA PHE A 28 -43.79 -37.21 10.38
C PHE A 28 -43.78 -35.79 9.79
N PRO A 29 -44.92 -35.32 9.23
CA PRO A 29 -44.99 -34.03 8.56
C PRO A 29 -44.70 -32.86 9.51
N ASP A 30 -45.22 -32.91 10.74
CA ASP A 30 -45.06 -31.82 11.71
C ASP A 30 -43.62 -31.71 12.23
N LEU A 31 -42.95 -32.85 12.44
CA LEU A 31 -41.54 -32.88 12.81
C LEU A 31 -40.66 -32.35 11.67
N CYS A 32 -40.91 -32.77 10.43
CA CYS A 32 -40.16 -32.25 9.27
C CYS A 32 -40.36 -30.74 9.11
N ARG A 33 -41.58 -30.24 9.35
CA ARG A 33 -41.89 -28.80 9.33
C ARG A 33 -41.18 -28.05 10.45
N ALA A 34 -41.19 -28.56 11.67
CA ALA A 34 -40.50 -27.95 12.80
C ALA A 34 -38.98 -27.89 12.56
N ILE A 35 -38.38 -28.96 12.01
CA ILE A 35 -36.96 -28.98 11.64
C ILE A 35 -36.68 -27.94 10.54
N GLY A 36 -37.52 -27.89 9.50
CA GLY A 36 -37.40 -26.90 8.42
C GLY A 36 -37.46 -25.46 8.95
N ASN A 37 -38.40 -25.16 9.83
CA ASN A 37 -38.54 -23.85 10.47
C ASN A 37 -37.30 -23.51 11.31
N LYS A 38 -36.78 -24.47 12.11
CA LYS A 38 -35.57 -24.25 12.90
C LYS A 38 -34.35 -23.96 12.03
N ILE A 39 -34.18 -24.68 10.92
CA ILE A 39 -33.12 -24.43 9.94
C ILE A 39 -33.28 -23.05 9.28
N ALA A 40 -34.51 -22.66 8.93
CA ALA A 40 -34.80 -21.37 8.33
C ALA A 40 -34.47 -20.20 9.28
N VAL A 41 -34.88 -20.29 10.55
CA VAL A 41 -34.56 -19.30 11.59
C VAL A 41 -33.05 -19.17 11.76
N GLN A 42 -32.33 -20.29 11.92
CA GLN A 42 -30.86 -20.24 12.05
C GLN A 42 -30.16 -19.68 10.81
N LYS A 43 -30.66 -19.97 9.61
CA LYS A 43 -30.13 -19.39 8.37
C LYS A 43 -30.33 -17.88 8.34
N ALA A 44 -31.51 -17.40 8.76
CA ALA A 44 -31.80 -15.97 8.85
C ALA A 44 -30.89 -15.27 9.88
N GLU A 45 -30.71 -15.87 11.06
CA GLU A 45 -29.78 -15.36 12.08
C GLU A 45 -28.34 -15.30 11.57
N ARG A 46 -27.87 -16.36 10.89
CA ARG A 46 -26.53 -16.39 10.29
C ARG A 46 -26.35 -15.27 9.25
N LEU A 47 -27.33 -15.06 8.39
CA LEU A 47 -27.31 -13.97 7.41
C LEU A 47 -27.32 -12.60 8.08
N ALA A 48 -28.16 -12.38 9.09
CA ALA A 48 -28.18 -11.13 9.85
C ALA A 48 -26.85 -10.85 10.55
N ASN A 49 -26.20 -11.88 11.11
CA ASN A 49 -24.87 -11.77 11.69
C ASN A 49 -23.81 -11.42 10.65
N MET A 50 -23.87 -12.01 9.46
CA MET A 50 -22.98 -11.66 8.34
C MET A 50 -23.19 -10.20 7.89
N GLU A 51 -24.44 -9.76 7.75
CA GLU A 51 -24.77 -8.38 7.38
C GLU A 51 -24.21 -7.36 8.38
N ARG A 52 -24.42 -7.60 9.68
CA ARG A 52 -23.87 -6.77 10.77
C ARG A 52 -22.34 -6.72 10.70
N PHE A 53 -21.71 -7.86 10.44
CA PHE A 53 -20.26 -7.94 10.32
C PHE A 53 -19.73 -7.13 9.13
N LEU A 54 -20.34 -7.28 7.94
CA LEU A 54 -19.97 -6.51 6.75
C LEU A 54 -20.20 -5.00 6.94
N THR A 55 -21.30 -4.63 7.60
CA THR A 55 -21.60 -3.22 7.91
C THR A 55 -20.59 -2.63 8.88
N LYS A 56 -20.10 -3.41 9.85
CA LYS A 56 -19.01 -2.98 10.73
C LYS A 56 -17.70 -2.83 9.96
N ALA A 57 -17.40 -3.77 9.06
CA ALA A 57 -16.19 -3.74 8.23
C ALA A 57 -16.13 -2.52 7.29
N LEU A 58 -17.28 -1.97 6.87
CA LEU A 58 -17.33 -0.71 6.11
C LEU A 58 -16.75 0.48 6.87
N LYS A 59 -16.73 0.44 8.20
CA LYS A 59 -16.21 1.52 9.05
C LYS A 59 -14.78 1.26 9.54
N GLU A 60 -14.18 0.13 9.17
CA GLU A 60 -12.84 -0.25 9.62
C GLU A 60 -11.76 0.46 8.78
N TYR A 61 -10.72 0.97 9.44
CA TYR A 61 -9.53 1.52 8.78
C TYR A 61 -8.28 0.75 9.22
N PRO A 62 -7.49 0.16 8.30
CA PRO A 62 -7.72 0.10 6.86
C PRO A 62 -8.87 -0.84 6.48
N ALA A 63 -9.65 -0.46 5.46
CA ALA A 63 -10.79 -1.26 4.99
C ALA A 63 -10.34 -2.68 4.59
N PRO A 64 -10.87 -3.76 5.18
CA PRO A 64 -10.42 -5.15 4.97
C PRO A 64 -10.77 -5.70 3.58
N THR A 65 -10.07 -6.73 3.09
CA THR A 65 -10.40 -7.33 1.78
C THR A 65 -11.63 -8.23 1.92
N LEU A 66 -12.35 -8.49 0.82
CA LEU A 66 -13.43 -9.49 0.85
C LEU A 66 -12.92 -10.89 1.23
N HIS A 67 -11.67 -11.20 0.90
CA HIS A 67 -11.05 -12.46 1.32
C HIS A 67 -10.79 -12.49 2.82
N ASP A 68 -10.27 -11.41 3.41
CA ASP A 68 -10.08 -11.30 4.86
C ASP A 68 -11.41 -11.39 5.61
N LEU A 69 -12.45 -10.75 5.09
CA LEU A 69 -13.80 -10.84 5.65
C LEU A 69 -14.36 -12.27 5.56
N GLY A 70 -14.14 -12.95 4.45
CA GLY A 70 -14.46 -14.38 4.29
C GLY A 70 -13.77 -15.23 5.35
N ARG A 71 -12.45 -15.07 5.52
CA ARG A 71 -11.65 -15.78 6.52
C ARG A 71 -12.13 -15.50 7.95
N ARG A 72 -12.40 -14.24 8.30
CA ARG A 72 -12.91 -13.84 9.63
C ARG A 72 -14.28 -14.43 9.94
N LEU A 73 -15.11 -14.68 8.91
CA LEU A 73 -16.42 -15.34 9.03
C LEU A 73 -16.35 -16.87 8.91
N GLY A 74 -15.15 -17.46 8.80
CA GLY A 74 -14.95 -18.91 8.69
C GLY A 74 -15.22 -19.48 7.30
N TYR A 75 -15.24 -18.65 6.26
CA TYR A 75 -15.39 -19.10 4.87
C TYR A 75 -14.05 -19.12 4.14
N SER A 76 -13.83 -20.18 3.35
CA SER A 76 -12.66 -20.30 2.47
C SER A 76 -12.72 -19.37 1.26
N SER A 77 -13.93 -19.01 0.81
CA SER A 77 -14.14 -18.14 -0.35
C SER A 77 -15.06 -16.97 -0.03
N SER A 78 -14.74 -15.82 -0.64
CA SER A 78 -15.56 -14.60 -0.59
C SER A 78 -16.79 -14.66 -1.51
N THR A 79 -16.91 -15.68 -2.36
CA THR A 79 -18.08 -15.86 -3.25
C THR A 79 -19.39 -15.95 -2.47
N CYS A 80 -19.37 -16.56 -1.28
CA CYS A 80 -20.53 -16.64 -0.39
C CYS A 80 -21.03 -15.23 0.02
N LEU A 81 -20.10 -14.31 0.31
CA LEU A 81 -20.43 -12.93 0.67
C LEU A 81 -21.03 -12.17 -0.52
N GLN A 82 -20.46 -12.37 -1.71
CA GLN A 82 -20.95 -11.72 -2.93
C GLN A 82 -22.33 -12.24 -3.34
N LEU A 83 -22.63 -13.52 -3.11
CA LEU A 83 -23.93 -14.11 -3.42
C LEU A 83 -25.04 -13.56 -2.52
N HIS A 84 -24.77 -13.45 -1.21
CA HIS A 84 -25.78 -13.02 -0.23
C HIS A 84 -25.87 -11.50 -0.07
N PHE A 85 -24.75 -10.78 -0.20
CA PHE A 85 -24.66 -9.34 0.06
C PHE A 85 -23.84 -8.62 -1.03
N PRO A 86 -24.28 -8.66 -2.30
CA PRO A 86 -23.53 -8.05 -3.42
C PRO A 86 -23.35 -6.54 -3.23
N ALA A 87 -24.39 -5.83 -2.79
CA ALA A 87 -24.35 -4.38 -2.59
C ALA A 87 -23.34 -3.98 -1.49
N LEU A 88 -23.32 -4.68 -0.35
CA LEU A 88 -22.36 -4.41 0.72
C LEU A 88 -20.92 -4.72 0.28
N CYS A 89 -20.72 -5.82 -0.46
CA CYS A 89 -19.42 -6.14 -1.02
C CYS A 89 -18.94 -5.04 -1.98
N GLN A 90 -19.82 -4.51 -2.84
CA GLN A 90 -19.51 -3.41 -3.73
C GLN A 90 -19.16 -2.13 -2.96
N GLN A 91 -19.88 -1.80 -1.90
CA GLN A 91 -19.57 -0.64 -1.05
C GLN A 91 -18.19 -0.78 -0.39
N ILE A 92 -17.83 -1.97 0.12
CA ILE A 92 -16.50 -2.22 0.71
C ILE A 92 -15.42 -2.04 -0.35
N LEU A 93 -15.62 -2.59 -1.56
CA LEU A 93 -14.69 -2.42 -2.66
C LEU A 93 -14.57 -0.95 -3.11
N ALA A 94 -15.67 -0.21 -3.16
CA ALA A 94 -15.69 1.19 -3.51
C ALA A 94 -14.94 2.03 -2.46
N HIS A 95 -15.19 1.78 -1.17
CA HIS A 95 -14.48 2.45 -0.08
C HIS A 95 -12.97 2.18 -0.15
N ARG A 96 -12.55 0.91 -0.40
CA ARG A 96 -11.14 0.57 -0.62
C ARG A 96 -10.53 1.30 -1.83
N ARG A 97 -11.28 1.43 -2.93
CA ARG A 97 -10.82 2.20 -4.09
C ARG A 97 -10.65 3.67 -3.74
N ALA A 98 -11.61 4.27 -3.04
CA ALA A 98 -11.55 5.67 -2.62
C ALA A 98 -10.32 5.93 -1.72
N VAL A 99 -10.10 5.10 -0.70
CA VAL A 99 -8.90 5.18 0.17
C VAL A 99 -7.61 5.00 -0.64
N ARG A 100 -7.59 4.09 -1.62
CA ARG A 100 -6.44 3.92 -2.52
C ARG A 100 -6.20 5.19 -3.35
N HIS A 101 -7.24 5.77 -3.93
CA HIS A 101 -7.13 7.01 -4.70
C HIS A 101 -6.62 8.17 -3.85
N GLU A 102 -7.10 8.30 -2.62
CA GLU A 102 -6.64 9.31 -1.68
C GLU A 102 -5.14 9.16 -1.36
N LYS A 103 -4.70 7.94 -1.06
CA LYS A 103 -3.26 7.64 -0.83
C LYS A 103 -2.39 7.94 -2.03
N ILE A 104 -2.87 7.66 -3.25
CA ILE A 104 -2.15 8.00 -4.49
C ILE A 104 -2.08 9.51 -4.65
N ALA A 105 -3.18 10.22 -4.41
CA ALA A 105 -3.23 11.67 -4.49
C ALA A 105 -2.35 12.35 -3.43
N GLU A 106 -2.25 11.78 -2.23
CA GLU A 106 -1.32 12.21 -1.19
C GLU A 106 0.12 11.99 -1.63
N ALA A 107 0.49 10.79 -2.09
CA ALA A 107 1.83 10.52 -2.61
C ALA A 107 2.22 11.47 -3.75
N LYS A 108 1.29 11.73 -4.68
CA LYS A 108 1.48 12.68 -5.78
C LYS A 108 1.75 14.10 -5.27
N ARG A 109 0.97 14.59 -4.31
CA ARG A 109 1.19 15.91 -3.67
C ARG A 109 2.57 15.97 -3.01
N THR A 110 2.92 14.95 -2.22
CA THR A 110 4.25 14.89 -1.60
C THR A 110 5.36 14.93 -2.66
N LEU A 111 5.25 14.18 -3.76
CA LEU A 111 6.24 14.23 -4.84
C LEU A 111 6.34 15.61 -5.49
N GLN A 112 5.21 16.31 -5.65
CA GLN A 112 5.18 17.68 -6.17
C GLN A 112 5.86 18.67 -5.23
N ASP A 113 5.68 18.53 -3.91
CA ASP A 113 6.37 19.37 -2.93
C ASP A 113 7.90 19.13 -2.96
N LEU A 114 8.32 17.87 -3.09
CA LEU A 114 9.73 17.50 -3.21
C LEU A 114 10.39 18.04 -4.49
N LEU A 115 9.61 18.31 -5.55
CA LEU A 115 10.12 18.96 -6.75
C LEU A 115 10.54 20.41 -6.49
N LEU A 116 10.03 21.06 -5.44
CA LEU A 116 10.36 22.46 -5.12
C LEU A 116 11.56 22.57 -4.17
N GLU A 117 11.87 21.52 -3.41
CA GLU A 117 12.92 21.56 -2.38
C GLU A 117 14.34 21.76 -2.94
N VAL A 118 15.16 22.56 -2.26
CA VAL A 118 16.60 22.74 -2.54
C VAL A 118 17.38 22.25 -1.30
N PRO A 119 18.34 21.31 -1.44
CA PRO A 119 18.84 20.70 -2.67
C PRO A 119 17.85 19.73 -3.33
N ALA A 120 18.04 19.45 -4.62
CA ALA A 120 17.12 18.56 -5.33
C ALA A 120 17.09 17.16 -4.70
N VAL A 121 15.88 16.65 -4.48
CA VAL A 121 15.65 15.38 -3.80
C VAL A 121 15.72 14.23 -4.82
N SER A 122 16.41 13.14 -4.45
CA SER A 122 16.46 11.93 -5.28
C SER A 122 15.21 11.08 -5.10
N LEU A 123 14.89 10.22 -6.08
CA LEU A 123 13.75 9.31 -6.00
C LEU A 123 13.82 8.36 -4.79
N ARG A 124 15.02 8.00 -4.34
CA ARG A 124 15.23 7.18 -3.13
C ARG A 124 14.80 7.89 -1.85
N ILE A 125 15.08 9.19 -1.73
CA ILE A 125 14.63 9.97 -0.56
C ILE A 125 13.12 10.19 -0.65
N ALA A 126 12.59 10.43 -1.85
CA ALA A 126 11.15 10.53 -2.06
C ALA A 126 10.40 9.24 -1.70
N SER A 127 10.96 8.06 -2.01
CA SER A 127 10.37 6.78 -1.61
C SER A 127 10.31 6.62 -0.09
N GLN A 128 11.34 7.08 0.63
CA GLN A 128 11.34 7.07 2.10
C GLN A 128 10.27 8.01 2.68
N ARG A 129 10.12 9.22 2.12
CA ARG A 129 9.16 10.21 2.62
C ARG A 129 7.70 9.88 2.32
N THR A 130 7.43 9.24 1.19
CA THR A 130 6.08 8.81 0.80
C THR A 130 5.68 7.46 1.41
N GLY A 131 6.63 6.70 1.97
CA GLY A 131 6.40 5.36 2.50
C GLY A 131 6.16 4.28 1.43
N PHE A 132 6.32 4.61 0.15
CA PHE A 132 6.16 3.68 -0.97
C PHE A 132 7.50 3.31 -1.58
N SER A 133 7.60 2.10 -2.16
CA SER A 133 8.81 1.69 -2.87
C SER A 133 8.99 2.48 -4.17
N CYS A 134 10.23 2.65 -4.64
CA CYS A 134 10.51 3.35 -5.89
C CYS A 134 9.78 2.74 -7.10
N LEU A 135 9.66 1.41 -7.15
CA LEU A 135 8.94 0.72 -8.22
C LEU A 135 7.45 1.05 -8.17
N TYR A 136 6.86 0.96 -6.98
CA TYR A 136 5.44 1.23 -6.81
C TYR A 136 5.10 2.70 -7.08
N LEU A 137 5.96 3.65 -6.70
CA LEU A 137 5.79 5.06 -7.06
C LEU A 137 5.82 5.29 -8.57
N LYS A 138 6.70 4.60 -9.31
CA LYS A 138 6.75 4.70 -10.78
C LYS A 138 5.49 4.16 -11.44
N GLU A 139 4.89 3.13 -10.87
CA GLU A 139 3.60 2.60 -11.34
C GLU A 139 2.45 3.56 -11.01
N LEU A 140 2.46 4.18 -9.84
CA LEU A 140 1.38 5.06 -9.38
C LEU A 140 1.43 6.47 -9.98
N CYS A 141 2.61 7.06 -10.06
CA CYS A 141 2.87 8.48 -10.37
C CYS A 141 4.10 8.58 -11.31
N PRO A 142 4.00 8.06 -12.55
CA PRO A 142 5.15 7.97 -13.46
C PRO A 142 5.72 9.34 -13.84
N GLU A 143 4.85 10.32 -14.08
CA GLU A 143 5.21 11.67 -14.51
C GLU A 143 5.99 12.41 -13.43
N GLU A 144 5.51 12.37 -12.18
CA GLU A 144 6.16 13.00 -11.04
C GLU A 144 7.51 12.35 -10.73
N CYS A 145 7.58 11.03 -10.82
CA CYS A 145 8.84 10.30 -10.66
C CYS A 145 9.87 10.68 -11.74
N ALA A 146 9.44 10.82 -13.00
CA ALA A 146 10.29 11.23 -14.11
C ALA A 146 10.75 12.69 -13.96
N ALA A 147 9.85 13.59 -13.56
CA ALA A 147 10.17 14.98 -13.28
C ALA A 147 11.20 15.10 -12.15
N LEU A 148 11.02 14.34 -11.06
CA LEU A 148 11.92 14.36 -9.91
C LEU A 148 13.31 13.82 -10.30
N GLY A 149 13.34 12.72 -11.04
CA GLY A 149 14.60 12.17 -11.57
C GLY A 149 15.34 13.18 -12.46
N SER A 150 14.63 13.81 -13.40
CA SER A 150 15.20 14.80 -14.32
C SER A 150 15.74 16.02 -13.58
N ARG A 151 14.99 16.51 -12.58
CA ARG A 151 15.43 17.62 -11.74
C ARG A 151 16.67 17.27 -10.94
N TYR A 152 16.71 16.09 -10.33
CA TYR A 152 17.85 15.62 -9.55
C TYR A 152 19.11 15.51 -10.41
N VAL A 153 19.00 14.95 -11.62
CA VAL A 153 20.12 14.85 -12.58
C VAL A 153 20.62 16.25 -12.96
N ARG A 154 19.72 17.17 -13.29
CA ARG A 154 20.08 18.55 -13.65
C ARG A 154 20.78 19.28 -12.50
N TRP A 155 20.21 19.23 -11.30
CA TRP A 155 20.79 19.84 -10.11
C TRP A 155 22.17 19.24 -9.79
N ARG A 156 22.35 17.92 -9.95
CA ARG A 156 23.63 17.25 -9.76
C ARG A 156 24.68 17.72 -10.77
N HIS A 157 24.29 17.88 -12.03
CA HIS A 157 25.15 18.42 -13.08
C HIS A 157 25.55 19.87 -12.76
N GLU A 158 24.59 20.76 -12.55
CA GLU A 158 24.84 22.17 -12.21
C GLU A 158 25.68 22.33 -10.94
N SER A 159 25.41 21.53 -9.91
CA SER A 159 26.19 21.57 -8.66
C SER A 159 27.59 21.00 -8.84
N SER A 160 27.79 20.05 -9.76
CA SER A 160 29.12 19.59 -10.14
C SER A 160 29.90 20.66 -10.90
N GLU A 161 29.26 21.35 -11.84
CA GLU A 161 29.89 22.43 -12.61
C GLU A 161 30.22 23.62 -11.70
N ARG A 162 29.30 24.04 -10.82
CA ARG A 162 29.58 25.06 -9.79
C ARG A 162 30.79 24.68 -8.94
N ARG A 163 30.84 23.46 -8.39
CA ARG A 163 32.00 22.99 -7.61
C ARG A 163 33.31 23.01 -8.39
N LYS A 164 33.30 22.69 -9.70
CA LYS A 164 34.50 22.80 -10.54
C LYS A 164 34.91 24.27 -10.72
N MET A 165 33.96 25.16 -11.00
CA MET A 165 34.24 26.59 -11.18
C MET A 165 34.78 27.22 -9.89
N ASP A 166 34.15 26.91 -8.75
CA ASP A 166 34.59 27.36 -7.43
C ASP A 166 36.02 26.85 -7.15
N LEU A 167 36.31 25.58 -7.40
CA LEU A 167 37.65 25.01 -7.25
C LEU A 167 38.68 25.70 -8.16
N PHE A 168 38.34 25.96 -9.43
CA PHE A 168 39.24 26.67 -10.34
C PHE A 168 39.52 28.10 -9.86
N GLN A 169 38.50 28.77 -9.31
CA GLN A 169 38.67 30.10 -8.75
C GLN A 169 39.56 30.07 -7.50
N ASP A 170 39.31 29.15 -6.57
CA ASP A 170 40.15 28.94 -5.37
C ASP A 170 41.62 28.69 -5.75
N VAL A 171 41.87 27.89 -6.80
CA VAL A 171 43.23 27.63 -7.31
C VAL A 171 43.87 28.90 -7.86
N ARG A 172 43.13 29.72 -8.63
CA ARG A 172 43.68 30.98 -9.15
C ARG A 172 44.00 31.95 -8.03
N ASP A 173 43.11 32.08 -7.05
CA ASP A 173 43.28 32.97 -5.91
C ASP A 173 44.50 32.54 -5.08
N ALA A 174 44.67 31.23 -4.84
CA ALA A 174 45.85 30.68 -4.16
C ALA A 174 47.15 30.92 -4.94
N VAL A 175 47.13 30.81 -6.27
CA VAL A 175 48.30 31.12 -7.12
C VAL A 175 48.66 32.60 -7.06
N GLY A 176 47.66 33.48 -7.11
CA GLY A 176 47.83 34.94 -6.98
C GLY A 176 48.47 35.30 -5.64
N GLN A 177 47.94 34.78 -4.53
CA GLN A 177 48.50 34.98 -3.19
C GLN A 177 49.97 34.55 -3.10
N LEU A 178 50.32 33.37 -3.63
CA LEU A 178 51.71 32.90 -3.62
C LEU A 178 52.61 33.80 -4.47
N HIS A 179 52.12 34.31 -5.58
CA HIS A 179 52.87 35.23 -6.44
C HIS A 179 53.12 36.58 -5.74
N ASP A 180 52.11 37.15 -5.09
CA ASP A 180 52.21 38.40 -4.32
C ASP A 180 53.18 38.26 -3.14
N GLU A 181 53.26 37.07 -2.54
CA GLU A 181 54.26 36.72 -1.51
C GLU A 181 55.68 36.47 -2.07
N GLY A 182 55.88 36.56 -3.38
CA GLY A 182 57.16 36.29 -4.05
C GLY A 182 57.54 34.80 -4.08
N LYS A 183 56.60 33.90 -3.82
CA LYS A 183 56.83 32.44 -3.80
C LYS A 183 56.44 31.82 -5.13
N CYS A 184 57.28 30.93 -5.66
CA CYS A 184 56.91 30.14 -6.83
C CYS A 184 55.68 29.25 -6.52
N PRO A 185 54.60 29.33 -7.34
CA PRO A 185 53.38 28.56 -7.15
C PRO A 185 53.58 27.12 -7.66
N THR A 186 54.01 26.24 -6.76
CA THR A 186 54.07 24.79 -7.03
C THR A 186 52.79 24.11 -6.56
N VAL A 187 52.43 22.98 -7.19
CA VAL A 187 51.21 22.21 -6.84
C VAL A 187 51.11 21.95 -5.34
N LYS A 188 52.22 21.54 -4.69
CA LYS A 188 52.24 21.28 -3.24
C LYS A 188 51.91 22.51 -2.40
N ARG A 189 52.36 23.70 -2.82
CA ARG A 189 52.08 24.97 -2.13
C ARG A 189 50.67 25.46 -2.39
N VAL A 190 50.18 25.35 -3.62
CA VAL A 190 48.79 25.70 -3.96
C VAL A 190 47.82 24.83 -3.16
N MET A 191 48.04 23.51 -3.13
CA MET A 191 47.23 22.58 -2.34
C MET A 191 47.26 22.85 -0.82
N SER A 192 48.32 23.47 -0.29
CA SER A 192 48.41 23.84 1.12
C SER A 192 47.68 25.14 1.47
N VAL A 193 47.37 25.97 0.48
CA VAL A 193 46.67 27.26 0.63
C VAL A 193 45.17 27.12 0.31
N LEU A 194 44.78 26.12 -0.47
CA LEU A 194 43.36 25.85 -0.78
C LEU A 194 42.53 25.56 0.48
N PRO A 195 41.27 26.04 0.55
CA PRO A 195 40.37 25.74 1.66
C PRO A 195 40.06 24.23 1.71
N THR A 196 39.96 23.66 2.92
CA THR A 196 39.70 22.22 3.16
C THR A 196 38.45 21.69 2.43
N THR A 197 37.48 22.56 2.15
CA THR A 197 36.26 22.25 1.38
C THR A 197 36.53 21.98 -0.10
N ALA A 198 37.61 22.50 -0.68
CA ALA A 198 38.04 22.28 -2.07
C ALA A 198 38.68 20.90 -2.28
N CYS A 199 39.23 20.31 -1.21
CA CYS A 199 39.89 19.00 -1.22
C CYS A 199 38.96 17.84 -0.79
N GLY A 200 37.66 18.09 -0.66
CA GLY A 200 36.67 17.14 -0.15
C GLY A 200 36.47 15.91 -1.03
N ASN A 201 37.12 14.81 -0.63
CA ASN A 201 36.93 13.44 -1.10
C ASN A 201 35.46 13.13 -1.42
N GLY A 202 35.18 12.85 -2.69
CA GLY A 202 33.94 12.23 -3.09
C GLY A 202 33.86 10.81 -2.54
N LYS A 203 33.05 10.61 -1.49
CA LYS A 203 32.37 9.33 -1.27
C LYS A 203 30.88 9.59 -1.01
N PRO A 204 30.02 8.70 -1.54
CA PRO A 204 28.59 8.93 -1.74
C PRO A 204 27.77 9.04 -0.44
#